data_AF-A0A8J3IG04-F1
#
_entry.id   AF-A0A8J3IG04-F1
#
_cell.length_a   1.000
_cell.length_b   1.000
_cell.length_c   1.000
_cell.angle_alpha   90.00
_cell.angle_beta   90.00
_cell.angle_gamma   90.00
#
_symmetry.space_group_name_H-M   'P 1'
#
loop_
_entity.id
_entity.type
_entity.pdbx_description
1 polymer ?
#
loop_
_entity_poly.entity_id
_entity_poly.type
_entity_poly.pdbx_seq_one_letter_code
_entity_poly.pdbx_strand_id
1 'polypeptide(L)'
;MDTQPHIASSSIASSNMVTTTEGTQPEHPTPRKKKDVDYVFYELTRSICPQCRRVIDAQILLRENKVYMRKRCPEHGTFEGLVYSDARAYMTNARFNKPGTIPLAFSTETQHGCPYDCGLCPDHQQHACLGIIEVNSACNMDCPLCFANAGAGFNLTLEEVEGILDHLVETEGNPEVVQFSGGEPSIHPQIIEMMRAAKQRNIRHVMLNTNGKRIADDDAFLRQLTELHPSIYFQFDGFEAETYRILRGEPGILPQKLRALDRLAKIGANVVLVPAVDRFVNLHEVGAIVSFGIKHPAVRGINFQPAFQSGRHGPHDPMQRLTIPDILSALEEQIGGLLKVSDFVPVPCCFPTCNSVTYALLNGEIVLPLPRVLNVEDYLDYITNRAVPDLSADIQAALESLWSSSAVAGSDKTTQQFTISCAACELPNGLNPGAFAHNIFMIMLQDFMDPWTFNQKNLMKCCKEILLPDGKQIPFCAYNNVGYREQARQQLQERERKRNQAKRAGVPYTPEPLTFSFEQASRTGDTSYRKD
;
A
#
# COMPACT_ATOMS: atom_id res chain seq x y z
N MET A 1 -74.08 43.79 -9.78
CA MET A 1 -73.73 44.20 -11.15
C MET A 1 -72.81 43.11 -11.69
N ASP A 2 -73.30 41.99 -12.24
CA ASP A 2 -74.36 41.80 -13.25
C ASP A 2 -73.95 42.50 -14.57
N THR A 3 -73.88 41.83 -15.74
CA THR A 3 -74.76 40.75 -16.23
C THR A 3 -74.09 39.74 -17.20
N GLN A 4 -74.62 38.50 -17.20
CA GLN A 4 -74.80 37.59 -18.35
C GLN A 4 -76.33 37.57 -18.69
N PRO A 5 -76.90 36.88 -19.72
CA PRO A 5 -76.38 35.86 -20.66
C PRO A 5 -76.48 36.35 -22.15
N HIS A 6 -76.77 35.66 -23.28
CA HIS A 6 -77.29 34.33 -23.72
C HIS A 6 -76.60 33.96 -25.08
N ILE A 7 -76.46 32.71 -25.57
CA ILE A 7 -77.44 31.70 -26.08
C ILE A 7 -78.30 32.22 -27.28
N ALA A 8 -78.43 31.57 -28.45
CA ALA A 8 -77.65 30.55 -29.18
C ALA A 8 -78.21 30.40 -30.62
N SER A 9 -77.52 29.70 -31.53
CA SER A 9 -78.11 28.84 -32.59
C SER A 9 -77.03 28.12 -33.41
N SER A 10 -77.42 27.12 -34.21
CA SER A 10 -76.54 26.10 -34.81
C SER A 10 -76.63 26.02 -36.33
N SER A 11 -75.59 25.48 -36.96
CA SER A 11 -75.71 24.76 -38.25
C SER A 11 -74.82 23.51 -38.25
N ILE A 12 -75.22 22.47 -38.98
CA ILE A 12 -74.53 21.16 -39.03
C ILE A 12 -74.35 20.74 -40.48
N ALA A 13 -73.10 20.60 -40.91
CA ALA A 13 -72.64 19.78 -42.03
C ALA A 13 -71.10 19.73 -42.00
N SER A 14 -70.37 18.78 -42.56
CA SER A 14 -70.53 17.32 -42.79
C SER A 14 -69.26 16.87 -43.51
N SER A 15 -68.65 15.73 -43.15
CA SER A 15 -67.67 14.95 -43.96
C SER A 15 -66.55 15.73 -44.70
N ASN A 16 -65.27 15.55 -44.38
CA ASN A 16 -64.57 14.27 -44.52
C ASN A 16 -63.28 14.21 -43.69
N MET A 17 -62.99 13.04 -43.13
CA MET A 17 -61.62 12.68 -42.75
C MET A 17 -60.84 12.24 -44.00
N VAL A 18 -59.71 12.89 -44.27
CA VAL A 18 -58.66 12.32 -45.11
C VAL A 18 -57.45 12.08 -44.21
N THR A 19 -57.30 10.84 -43.76
CA THR A 19 -56.12 10.39 -43.01
C THR A 19 -54.93 10.28 -43.96
N THR A 20 -54.19 11.37 -44.12
CA THR A 20 -52.86 11.34 -44.76
C THR A 20 -51.92 10.52 -43.89
N THR A 21 -51.68 9.28 -44.28
CA THR A 21 -50.64 8.43 -43.68
C THR A 21 -49.28 9.02 -44.05
N GLU A 22 -48.70 9.81 -43.16
CA GLU A 22 -47.31 10.25 -43.28
C GLU A 22 -46.41 9.02 -43.21
N GLY A 23 -45.92 8.59 -44.40
CA GLY A 23 -45.00 7.47 -44.51
C GLY A 23 -43.70 7.81 -43.80
N THR A 24 -43.42 7.10 -42.71
CA THR A 24 -42.19 7.28 -41.93
C THR A 24 -40.99 7.03 -42.82
N GLN A 25 -40.27 8.09 -43.21
CA GLN A 25 -39.06 7.92 -44.01
C GLN A 25 -38.03 7.15 -43.18
N PRO A 26 -37.34 6.15 -43.78
CA PRO A 26 -36.27 5.46 -43.07
C PRO A 26 -35.14 6.46 -42.80
N GLU A 27 -34.80 6.67 -41.53
CA GLU A 27 -33.66 7.52 -41.16
C GLU A 27 -32.39 6.99 -41.83
N HIS A 28 -31.86 7.74 -42.81
CA HIS A 28 -30.60 7.39 -43.43
C HIS A 28 -29.48 7.45 -42.37
N PRO A 29 -28.81 6.32 -42.06
CA PRO A 29 -27.88 6.28 -40.95
C PRO A 29 -26.68 7.19 -41.23
N THR A 30 -26.51 8.21 -40.39
CA THR A 30 -25.48 9.25 -40.53
C THR A 30 -24.11 8.62 -40.81
N PRO A 31 -23.42 9.01 -41.90
CA PRO A 31 -22.20 8.32 -42.33
C PRO A 31 -21.15 8.34 -41.23
N ARG A 32 -20.72 7.13 -40.81
CA ARG A 32 -19.77 6.92 -39.70
C ARG A 32 -18.41 7.53 -40.04
N LYS A 33 -18.18 8.77 -39.62
CA LYS A 33 -16.88 9.44 -39.74
C LYS A 33 -15.86 8.74 -38.86
N LYS A 34 -14.63 8.59 -39.37
CA LYS A 34 -13.46 8.27 -38.55
C LYS A 34 -13.30 9.35 -37.48
N LYS A 35 -12.82 8.96 -36.30
CA LYS A 35 -12.45 9.85 -35.19
C LYS A 35 -11.15 9.32 -34.60
N ASP A 36 -10.28 10.23 -34.22
CA ASP A 36 -9.13 9.91 -33.38
C ASP A 36 -9.58 9.70 -31.93
N VAL A 37 -8.75 9.04 -31.12
CA VAL A 37 -9.03 8.75 -29.71
C VAL A 37 -8.38 9.78 -28.79
N ASP A 38 -8.98 9.98 -27.62
CA ASP A 38 -8.58 10.93 -26.57
C ASP A 38 -7.40 10.45 -25.70
N TYR A 39 -6.78 9.31 -26.04
CA TYR A 39 -5.76 8.65 -25.24
C TYR A 39 -4.66 8.01 -26.09
N VAL A 40 -3.46 7.89 -25.53
CA VAL A 40 -2.39 7.04 -26.04
C VAL A 40 -2.52 5.65 -25.41
N PHE A 41 -2.57 4.59 -26.22
CA PHE A 41 -2.40 3.22 -25.73
C PHE A 41 -0.92 2.98 -25.41
N TYR A 42 -0.60 2.62 -24.17
CA TYR A 42 0.78 2.50 -23.69
C TYR A 42 1.26 1.05 -23.59
N GLU A 43 0.48 0.19 -22.92
CA GLU A 43 0.80 -1.24 -22.78
C GLU A 43 -0.47 -2.09 -22.60
N LEU A 44 -0.32 -3.40 -22.78
CA LEU A 44 -1.26 -4.43 -22.36
C LEU A 44 -0.75 -5.09 -21.07
N THR A 45 -1.65 -5.42 -20.15
CA THR A 45 -1.38 -6.22 -18.96
C THR A 45 -2.59 -7.09 -18.63
N ARG A 46 -2.49 -7.91 -17.58
CA ARG A 46 -3.65 -8.60 -16.97
C ARG A 46 -4.04 -7.94 -15.65
N SER A 47 -5.32 -8.02 -15.36
CA SER A 47 -5.98 -7.48 -14.17
C SER A 47 -7.04 -8.46 -13.67
N ILE A 48 -7.71 -8.15 -12.56
CA ILE A 48 -8.94 -8.82 -12.14
C ILE A 48 -10.17 -7.97 -12.47
N CYS A 49 -11.32 -8.61 -12.66
CA CYS A 49 -12.61 -7.93 -12.69
C CYS A 49 -12.96 -7.34 -11.31
N PRO A 50 -13.41 -6.07 -11.21
CA PRO A 50 -13.78 -5.47 -9.91
C PRO A 50 -14.95 -6.15 -9.20
N GLN A 51 -15.74 -6.98 -9.91
CA GLN A 51 -16.93 -7.65 -9.38
C GLN A 51 -16.66 -9.14 -9.13
N CYS A 52 -16.46 -9.95 -10.18
CA CYS A 52 -16.27 -11.41 -10.04
C CYS A 52 -14.82 -11.86 -9.81
N ARG A 53 -13.84 -10.94 -9.71
CA ARG A 53 -12.41 -11.22 -9.49
C ARG A 53 -11.71 -12.15 -10.51
N ARG A 54 -12.41 -12.63 -11.55
CA ARG A 54 -11.85 -13.33 -12.72
C ARG A 54 -10.73 -12.50 -13.35
N VAL A 55 -9.61 -13.15 -13.69
CA VAL A 55 -8.51 -12.54 -14.46
C VAL A 55 -8.98 -12.17 -15.86
N ILE A 56 -8.68 -10.95 -16.29
CA ILE A 56 -9.07 -10.36 -17.56
C ILE A 56 -7.95 -9.48 -18.12
N ASP A 57 -7.89 -9.33 -19.45
CA ASP A 57 -6.95 -8.41 -20.08
C ASP A 57 -7.32 -6.94 -19.79
N ALA A 58 -6.28 -6.12 -19.66
CA ALA A 58 -6.35 -4.71 -19.33
C ALA A 58 -5.36 -3.88 -20.17
N GLN A 59 -5.77 -2.67 -20.52
CA GLN A 59 -4.99 -1.70 -21.28
C GLN A 59 -4.58 -0.56 -20.36
N ILE A 60 -3.31 -0.17 -20.38
CA ILE A 60 -2.87 1.08 -19.74
C ILE A 60 -2.88 2.18 -20.79
N LEU A 61 -3.54 3.29 -20.44
CA LEU A 61 -3.80 4.43 -21.32
C LEU A 61 -3.24 5.71 -20.69
N LEU A 62 -2.64 6.58 -21.51
CA LEU A 62 -2.23 7.92 -21.09
C LEU A 62 -3.19 8.95 -21.67
N ARG A 63 -3.80 9.78 -20.82
CA ARG A 63 -4.73 10.87 -21.20
C ARG A 63 -4.59 12.01 -20.20
N GLU A 64 -4.54 13.25 -20.67
CA GLU A 64 -4.49 14.45 -19.81
C GLU A 64 -3.37 14.40 -18.73
N ASN A 65 -2.20 13.89 -19.11
CA ASN A 65 -1.06 13.59 -18.23
C ASN A 65 -1.40 12.67 -17.02
N LYS A 66 -2.41 11.81 -17.14
CA LYS A 66 -2.80 10.79 -16.16
C LYS A 66 -2.75 9.39 -16.76
N VAL A 67 -2.62 8.39 -15.90
CA VAL A 67 -2.54 6.98 -16.27
C VAL A 67 -3.82 6.26 -15.86
N TYR A 68 -4.50 5.66 -16.83
CA TYR A 68 -5.75 4.93 -16.62
C TYR A 68 -5.57 3.45 -16.96
N MET A 69 -6.22 2.57 -16.20
CA MET A 69 -6.40 1.17 -16.57
C MET A 69 -7.82 0.98 -17.11
N ARG A 70 -7.95 0.56 -18.37
CA ARG A 70 -9.23 0.17 -18.97
C ARG A 70 -9.25 -1.33 -19.22
N LYS A 71 -10.32 -2.00 -18.78
CA LYS A 71 -10.45 -3.47 -18.88
C LYS A 71 -11.90 -3.89 -19.11
N ARG A 72 -12.11 -5.11 -19.62
CA ARG A 72 -13.45 -5.61 -19.94
C ARG A 72 -13.65 -7.03 -19.42
N CYS A 73 -14.65 -7.21 -18.56
CA CYS A 73 -15.17 -8.52 -18.20
C CYS A 73 -16.22 -8.96 -19.24
N PRO A 74 -16.25 -10.24 -19.67
CA PRO A 74 -17.30 -10.75 -20.54
C PRO A 74 -18.71 -10.64 -19.92
N GLU A 75 -18.82 -10.86 -18.61
CA GLU A 75 -20.09 -10.80 -17.85
C GLU A 75 -20.44 -9.38 -17.41
N HIS A 76 -19.47 -8.66 -16.84
CA HIS A 76 -19.72 -7.42 -16.08
C HIS A 76 -19.38 -6.13 -16.85
N GLY A 77 -19.03 -6.23 -18.14
CA GLY A 77 -18.80 -5.06 -19.01
C GLY A 77 -17.43 -4.40 -18.84
N THR A 78 -17.36 -3.11 -19.19
CA THR A 78 -16.12 -2.32 -19.21
C THR A 78 -15.93 -1.54 -17.93
N PHE A 79 -14.69 -1.52 -17.43
CA PHE A 79 -14.25 -0.75 -16.27
C PHE A 79 -13.08 0.15 -16.65
N GLU A 80 -13.02 1.34 -16.07
CA GLU A 80 -11.87 2.25 -16.14
C GLU A 80 -11.57 2.79 -14.74
N GLY A 81 -10.29 3.08 -14.45
CA GLY A 81 -9.86 3.63 -13.16
C GLY A 81 -8.50 4.31 -13.25
N LEU A 82 -8.26 5.30 -12.40
CA LEU A 82 -7.01 6.04 -12.31
C LEU A 82 -5.93 5.19 -11.61
N VAL A 83 -4.84 4.91 -12.30
CA VAL A 83 -3.68 4.16 -11.78
C VAL A 83 -2.64 5.11 -11.17
N TYR A 84 -2.44 6.28 -11.77
CA TYR A 84 -1.41 7.24 -11.37
C TYR A 84 -1.74 8.64 -11.91
N SER A 85 -1.64 9.67 -11.08
CA SER A 85 -2.04 11.05 -11.44
C SER A 85 -1.02 11.84 -12.28
N ASP A 86 0.21 11.33 -12.45
CA ASP A 86 1.22 11.89 -13.37
C ASP A 86 1.79 10.83 -14.33
N ALA A 87 1.36 10.88 -15.59
CA ALA A 87 1.84 10.02 -16.67
C ALA A 87 3.34 10.20 -16.97
N ARG A 88 3.89 11.41 -16.78
CA ARG A 88 5.33 11.64 -16.96
C ARG A 88 6.12 10.89 -15.90
N ALA A 89 5.80 11.08 -14.62
CA ALA A 89 6.41 10.32 -13.53
C ALA A 89 6.23 8.81 -13.72
N TYR A 90 5.05 8.32 -14.11
CA TYR A 90 4.82 6.89 -14.36
C TYR A 90 5.80 6.31 -15.40
N MET A 91 5.97 7.00 -16.54
CA MET A 91 6.90 6.57 -17.59
C MET A 91 8.36 6.68 -17.13
N THR A 92 8.75 7.81 -16.52
CA THR A 92 10.15 8.03 -16.12
C THR A 92 10.58 7.17 -14.94
N ASN A 93 9.66 6.76 -14.07
CA ASN A 93 9.94 5.89 -12.93
C ASN A 93 10.28 4.46 -13.36
N ALA A 94 9.94 4.05 -14.59
CA ALA A 94 10.30 2.72 -15.10
C ALA A 94 11.82 2.44 -15.07
N ARG A 95 12.69 3.47 -15.13
CA ARG A 95 14.15 3.31 -15.03
C ARG A 95 14.64 2.79 -13.68
N PHE A 96 13.85 2.92 -12.62
CA PHE A 96 14.14 2.37 -11.30
C PHE A 96 13.74 0.89 -11.16
N ASN A 97 13.19 0.26 -12.21
CA ASN A 97 12.79 -1.14 -12.17
C ASN A 97 13.99 -2.09 -12.31
N LYS A 98 14.78 -2.21 -11.25
CA LYS A 98 15.92 -3.14 -11.15
C LYS A 98 15.46 -4.61 -11.19
N PRO A 99 16.33 -5.56 -11.60
CA PRO A 99 16.09 -6.99 -11.46
C PRO A 99 15.73 -7.39 -10.02
N GLY A 100 14.86 -8.38 -9.86
CA GLY A 100 14.54 -8.94 -8.55
C GLY A 100 15.59 -9.92 -8.05
N THR A 101 15.58 -10.14 -6.74
CA THR A 101 16.21 -11.27 -6.06
C THR A 101 15.25 -12.45 -6.16
N ILE A 102 15.75 -13.67 -6.37
CA ILE A 102 14.97 -14.90 -6.28
C ILE A 102 15.21 -15.52 -4.89
N PRO A 103 14.18 -15.97 -4.16
CA PRO A 103 14.33 -16.63 -2.86
C PRO A 103 15.09 -17.97 -2.97
N LEU A 104 15.55 -18.48 -1.84
CA LEU A 104 16.22 -19.79 -1.73
C LEU A 104 15.26 -20.96 -2.03
N ALA A 105 13.97 -20.77 -1.75
CA ALA A 105 12.91 -21.74 -2.02
C ALA A 105 11.58 -21.03 -2.37
N PHE A 106 10.75 -21.70 -3.17
CA PHE A 106 9.38 -21.29 -3.49
C PHE A 106 8.39 -22.07 -2.62
N SER A 107 7.26 -21.47 -2.23
CA SER A 107 6.28 -22.11 -1.33
C SER A 107 5.04 -22.67 -2.05
N THR A 108 4.98 -22.52 -3.38
CA THR A 108 3.93 -23.03 -4.29
C THR A 108 4.51 -23.31 -5.68
N GLU A 109 3.80 -24.11 -6.48
CA GLU A 109 4.12 -24.37 -7.90
C GLU A 109 3.30 -23.45 -8.82
N THR A 110 3.77 -23.20 -10.05
CA THR A 110 2.92 -22.59 -11.10
C THR A 110 2.06 -23.66 -11.77
N GLN A 111 0.73 -23.56 -11.68
CA GLN A 111 -0.25 -24.50 -12.26
C GLN A 111 -1.42 -23.80 -12.97
N HIS A 112 -1.94 -22.69 -12.43
CA HIS A 112 -3.06 -21.93 -12.99
C HIS A 112 -2.64 -20.53 -13.50
N GLY A 113 -1.41 -20.13 -13.22
CA GLY A 113 -0.82 -18.83 -13.53
C GLY A 113 -1.09 -17.78 -12.47
N CYS A 114 -0.20 -16.78 -12.41
CA CYS A 114 -0.39 -15.59 -11.58
C CYS A 114 -1.73 -14.87 -11.92
N PRO A 115 -2.59 -14.53 -10.94
CA PRO A 115 -2.37 -14.52 -9.49
C PRO A 115 -3.09 -15.66 -8.73
N TYR A 116 -3.37 -16.80 -9.37
CA TYR A 116 -4.11 -17.92 -8.76
C TYR A 116 -3.22 -18.93 -8.02
N ASP A 117 -1.92 -18.95 -8.34
CA ASP A 117 -0.91 -19.79 -7.67
C ASP A 117 -0.12 -19.03 -6.59
N CYS A 118 -0.57 -17.85 -6.14
CA CYS A 118 0.23 -17.02 -5.24
C CYS A 118 0.52 -17.70 -3.88
N GLY A 119 1.81 -17.80 -3.59
CA GLY A 119 2.39 -18.44 -2.40
C GLY A 119 3.92 -18.44 -2.51
N LEU A 120 4.52 -17.33 -2.96
CA LEU A 120 5.88 -17.22 -3.48
C LEU A 120 6.21 -18.35 -4.47
N CYS A 121 5.64 -18.27 -5.67
CA CYS A 121 5.74 -19.26 -6.75
C CYS A 121 6.86 -18.92 -7.76
N PRO A 122 7.28 -19.88 -8.63
CA PRO A 122 8.32 -19.66 -9.64
C PRO A 122 8.08 -18.51 -10.64
N ASP A 123 6.81 -18.11 -10.84
CA ASP A 123 6.46 -16.94 -11.65
C ASP A 123 6.80 -15.60 -10.95
N HIS A 124 7.01 -15.60 -9.63
CA HIS A 124 7.30 -14.39 -8.87
C HIS A 124 8.74 -13.91 -9.14
N GLN A 125 8.89 -12.61 -9.42
CA GLN A 125 10.10 -11.97 -9.91
C GLN A 125 10.81 -11.17 -8.80
N GLN A 126 10.64 -11.57 -7.53
CA GLN A 126 11.22 -10.93 -6.36
C GLN A 126 11.22 -11.88 -5.15
N HIS A 127 11.80 -11.46 -4.03
CA HIS A 127 11.78 -12.13 -2.73
C HIS A 127 10.99 -11.33 -1.66
N ALA A 128 10.75 -11.92 -0.48
CA ALA A 128 9.93 -11.34 0.58
C ALA A 128 10.72 -10.34 1.46
N CYS A 129 11.02 -9.14 0.95
CA CYS A 129 11.67 -8.07 1.74
C CYS A 129 10.92 -7.74 3.05
N LEU A 130 9.59 -7.91 3.08
CA LEU A 130 8.74 -7.72 4.26
C LEU A 130 7.70 -8.84 4.37
N GLY A 131 7.86 -9.70 5.37
CA GLY A 131 6.84 -10.66 5.78
C GLY A 131 5.84 -10.05 6.77
N ILE A 132 4.55 -10.33 6.60
CA ILE A 132 3.46 -9.80 7.42
C ILE A 132 2.63 -10.96 7.99
N ILE A 133 2.50 -11.04 9.32
CA ILE A 133 1.75 -12.10 10.01
C ILE A 133 0.47 -11.51 10.61
N GLU A 134 -0.71 -11.93 10.13
CA GLU A 134 -1.99 -11.65 10.80
C GLU A 134 -2.19 -12.62 11.97
N VAL A 135 -1.75 -12.26 13.18
CA VAL A 135 -1.84 -13.15 14.36
C VAL A 135 -3.27 -13.37 14.84
N ASN A 136 -4.17 -12.45 14.52
CA ASN A 136 -5.59 -12.51 14.87
C ASN A 136 -6.43 -11.77 13.82
N SER A 137 -7.74 -12.02 13.81
CA SER A 137 -8.69 -11.17 13.07
C SER A 137 -9.30 -10.04 13.94
N ALA A 138 -9.28 -10.20 15.27
CA ALA A 138 -9.99 -9.34 16.21
C ALA A 138 -9.29 -7.99 16.44
N CYS A 139 -10.07 -6.93 16.68
CA CYS A 139 -9.60 -5.57 16.95
C CYS A 139 -10.37 -4.93 18.10
N ASN A 140 -9.77 -3.95 18.78
CA ASN A 140 -10.39 -3.08 19.80
C ASN A 140 -10.80 -1.71 19.24
N MET A 141 -11.03 -1.65 17.93
CA MET A 141 -11.64 -0.57 17.15
C MET A 141 -12.50 -1.20 16.05
N ASP A 142 -13.59 -0.55 15.64
CA ASP A 142 -14.40 -0.98 14.50
C ASP A 142 -14.36 0.06 13.36
N CYS A 143 -13.20 0.20 12.74
CA CYS A 143 -12.95 1.23 11.72
C CYS A 143 -13.89 1.06 10.51
N PRO A 144 -14.60 2.12 10.07
CA PRO A 144 -15.42 2.10 8.85
C PRO A 144 -14.58 1.81 7.59
N LEU A 145 -13.36 2.35 7.54
CA LEU A 145 -12.39 2.09 6.47
C LEU A 145 -11.27 1.17 7.01
N CYS A 146 -11.32 -0.10 6.61
CA CYS A 146 -10.46 -1.15 7.12
C CYS A 146 -10.16 -2.17 6.02
N PHE A 147 -9.00 -2.05 5.35
CA PHE A 147 -8.58 -2.99 4.30
C PHE A 147 -8.55 -4.44 4.79
N ALA A 148 -8.20 -4.64 6.06
CA ALA A 148 -8.13 -5.95 6.71
C ALA A 148 -9.51 -6.49 7.12
N ASN A 149 -10.59 -5.70 7.07
CA ASN A 149 -11.94 -6.04 7.55
C ASN A 149 -11.89 -6.78 8.91
N ALA A 150 -11.36 -6.12 9.94
CA ALA A 150 -11.14 -6.74 11.25
C ALA A 150 -12.46 -7.10 11.97
N GLY A 151 -12.44 -8.17 12.76
CA GLY A 151 -13.63 -8.67 13.45
C GLY A 151 -13.39 -10.00 14.18
N ALA A 152 -14.41 -10.50 14.88
CA ALA A 152 -14.35 -11.78 15.58
C ALA A 152 -13.99 -12.93 14.60
N GLY A 153 -13.20 -13.90 15.08
CA GLY A 153 -12.71 -14.97 14.22
C GLY A 153 -11.61 -15.80 14.86
N PHE A 154 -10.39 -15.71 14.32
CA PHE A 154 -9.28 -16.60 14.66
C PHE A 154 -8.19 -15.90 15.49
N ASN A 155 -7.39 -16.73 16.17
CA ASN A 155 -6.09 -16.40 16.73
C ASN A 155 -5.11 -17.50 16.29
N LEU A 156 -3.89 -17.14 15.93
CA LEU A 156 -2.81 -18.11 15.70
C LEU A 156 -2.22 -18.55 17.05
N THR A 157 -1.82 -19.81 17.13
CA THR A 157 -0.98 -20.30 18.23
C THR A 157 0.45 -19.78 18.08
N LEU A 158 1.22 -19.78 19.17
CA LEU A 158 2.66 -19.52 19.09
C LEU A 158 3.35 -20.51 18.13
N GLU A 159 3.01 -21.80 18.22
CA GLU A 159 3.51 -22.88 17.35
C GLU A 159 3.28 -22.61 15.84
N GLU A 160 2.08 -22.15 15.46
CA GLU A 160 1.82 -21.74 14.06
C GLU A 160 2.65 -20.54 13.62
N VAL A 161 2.88 -19.57 14.51
CA VAL A 161 3.73 -18.41 14.21
C VAL A 161 5.20 -18.80 14.16
N GLU A 162 5.65 -19.75 14.98
CA GLU A 162 6.99 -20.29 14.92
C GLU A 162 7.25 -21.00 13.59
N GLY A 163 6.33 -21.86 13.14
CA GLY A 163 6.41 -22.48 11.81
C GLY A 163 6.40 -21.47 10.64
N ILE A 164 5.65 -20.37 10.75
CA ILE A 164 5.71 -19.25 9.79
C ILE A 164 7.10 -18.63 9.75
N LEU A 165 7.70 -18.38 10.91
CA LEU A 165 9.00 -17.73 11.02
C LEU A 165 10.14 -18.66 10.57
N ASP A 166 10.01 -19.96 10.81
CA ASP A 166 10.94 -20.98 10.30
C ASP A 166 10.89 -21.06 8.77
N HIS A 167 9.70 -21.09 8.16
CA HIS A 167 9.53 -21.08 6.70
C HIS A 167 10.08 -19.79 6.06
N LEU A 168 9.89 -18.64 6.70
CA LEU A 168 10.48 -17.37 6.24
C LEU A 168 12.02 -17.42 6.27
N VAL A 169 12.62 -18.04 7.29
CA VAL A 169 14.08 -18.26 7.35
C VAL A 169 14.54 -19.27 6.29
N GLU A 170 13.76 -20.30 5.97
CA GLU A 170 14.07 -21.25 4.90
C GLU A 170 14.09 -20.57 3.51
N THR A 171 13.10 -19.73 3.19
CA THR A 171 13.02 -19.06 1.88
C THR A 171 13.97 -17.89 1.72
N GLU A 172 14.26 -17.14 2.78
CA GLU A 172 15.08 -15.90 2.70
C GLU A 172 16.51 -16.06 3.23
N GLY A 173 16.77 -17.08 4.04
CA GLY A 173 18.05 -17.34 4.72
C GLY A 173 18.40 -16.34 5.84
N ASN A 174 18.25 -15.04 5.58
CA ASN A 174 18.47 -13.95 6.54
C ASN A 174 17.34 -12.91 6.44
N PRO A 175 16.12 -13.21 6.94
CA PRO A 175 14.96 -12.33 6.74
C PRO A 175 15.16 -10.94 7.33
N GLU A 176 14.77 -9.92 6.57
CA GLU A 176 15.04 -8.53 6.95
C GLU A 176 14.01 -7.98 7.94
N VAL A 177 12.73 -8.12 7.60
CA VAL A 177 11.64 -7.50 8.33
C VAL A 177 10.46 -8.46 8.46
N VAL A 178 9.99 -8.67 9.69
CA VAL A 178 8.69 -9.28 9.96
C VAL A 178 7.79 -8.29 10.70
N GLN A 179 6.57 -8.11 10.21
CA GLN A 179 5.56 -7.27 10.81
C GLN A 179 4.41 -8.09 11.37
N PHE A 180 4.22 -8.02 12.69
CA PHE A 180 3.05 -8.55 13.36
C PHE A 180 1.87 -7.58 13.18
N SER A 181 0.78 -8.09 12.61
CA SER A 181 -0.43 -7.38 12.23
C SER A 181 -1.67 -8.27 12.50
N GLY A 182 -2.84 -7.93 11.97
CA GLY A 182 -4.08 -8.69 12.18
C GLY A 182 -5.31 -7.79 12.12
N GLY A 183 -6.14 -7.85 13.17
CA GLY A 183 -7.07 -6.77 13.49
C GLY A 183 -6.35 -5.70 14.32
N GLU A 184 -6.09 -6.01 15.58
CA GLU A 184 -5.09 -5.33 16.42
C GLU A 184 -4.23 -6.43 17.09
N PRO A 185 -2.95 -6.59 16.71
CA PRO A 185 -2.12 -7.66 17.26
C PRO A 185 -1.80 -7.48 18.75
N SER A 186 -1.79 -6.24 19.29
CA SER A 186 -1.47 -6.03 20.71
C SER A 186 -2.50 -6.60 21.69
N ILE A 187 -3.72 -6.97 21.24
CA ILE A 187 -4.69 -7.70 22.07
C ILE A 187 -4.49 -9.22 22.05
N HIS A 188 -3.59 -9.75 21.21
CA HIS A 188 -3.30 -11.18 21.19
C HIS A 188 -2.50 -11.58 22.45
N PRO A 189 -2.93 -12.59 23.22
CA PRO A 189 -2.35 -12.89 24.54
C PRO A 189 -0.89 -13.36 24.50
N GLN A 190 -0.40 -13.84 23.36
CA GLN A 190 0.99 -14.33 23.18
C GLN A 190 1.83 -13.42 22.25
N ILE A 191 1.43 -12.17 22.03
CA ILE A 191 2.11 -11.27 21.07
C ILE A 191 3.59 -10.99 21.42
N ILE A 192 3.94 -10.98 22.70
CA ILE A 192 5.33 -10.77 23.16
C ILE A 192 6.17 -12.00 22.86
N GLU A 193 5.63 -13.20 23.09
CA GLU A 193 6.27 -14.49 22.82
C GLU A 193 6.49 -14.66 21.31
N MET A 194 5.51 -14.31 20.49
CA MET A 194 5.60 -14.32 19.02
C MET A 194 6.71 -13.40 18.50
N MET A 195 6.80 -12.18 19.02
CA MET A 195 7.90 -11.26 18.66
C MET A 195 9.27 -11.71 19.20
N ARG A 196 9.31 -12.38 20.36
CA ARG A 196 10.53 -12.99 20.92
C ARG A 196 11.02 -14.15 20.04
N ALA A 197 10.11 -15.00 19.57
CA ALA A 197 10.38 -16.11 18.65
C ALA A 197 10.95 -15.64 17.30
N ALA A 198 10.53 -14.46 16.81
CA ALA A 198 11.11 -13.82 15.63
C ALA A 198 12.55 -13.31 15.89
N LYS A 199 12.83 -12.69 17.04
CA LYS A 199 14.18 -12.25 17.39
C LYS A 199 15.14 -13.42 17.63
N GLN A 200 14.66 -14.53 18.18
CA GLN A 200 15.45 -15.77 18.35
C GLN A 200 15.88 -16.39 17.01
N ARG A 201 15.18 -16.08 15.92
CA ARG A 201 15.48 -16.49 14.54
C ARG A 201 16.34 -15.47 13.77
N ASN A 202 16.95 -14.51 14.47
CA ASN A 202 17.85 -13.47 13.92
C ASN A 202 17.23 -12.56 12.83
N ILE A 203 15.90 -12.47 12.76
CA ILE A 203 15.21 -11.55 11.85
C ILE A 203 15.55 -10.10 12.24
N ARG A 204 16.15 -9.33 11.34
CA ARG A 204 16.84 -8.06 11.69
C ARG A 204 15.90 -7.04 12.32
N HIS A 205 14.69 -6.91 11.77
CA HIS A 205 13.69 -5.95 12.22
C HIS A 205 12.36 -6.63 12.54
N VAL A 206 12.00 -6.64 13.83
CA VAL A 206 10.68 -7.07 14.30
C VAL A 206 9.80 -5.84 14.49
N MET A 207 8.72 -5.75 13.71
CA MET A 207 7.77 -4.64 13.74
C MET A 207 6.43 -5.05 14.36
N LEU A 208 5.82 -4.14 15.12
CA LEU A 208 4.45 -4.26 15.63
C LEU A 208 3.55 -3.21 14.97
N ASN A 209 2.56 -3.64 14.18
CA ASN A 209 1.54 -2.78 13.58
C ASN A 209 0.39 -2.57 14.56
N THR A 210 0.09 -1.32 14.96
CA THR A 210 -0.86 -1.07 16.05
C THR A 210 -1.58 0.28 15.95
N ASN A 211 -2.81 0.32 16.45
CA ASN A 211 -3.58 1.54 16.68
C ASN A 211 -3.14 2.34 17.91
N GLY A 212 -2.28 1.76 18.76
CA GLY A 212 -1.69 2.41 19.94
C GLY A 212 -2.53 2.40 21.21
N LYS A 213 -3.79 1.94 21.18
CA LYS A 213 -4.71 2.03 22.34
C LYS A 213 -4.20 1.27 23.57
N ARG A 214 -3.64 0.06 23.38
CA ARG A 214 -2.99 -0.69 24.49
C ARG A 214 -1.72 0.01 25.00
N ILE A 215 -0.91 0.56 24.09
CA ILE A 215 0.33 1.26 24.45
C ILE A 215 0.06 2.51 25.29
N ALA A 216 -1.06 3.22 25.05
CA ALA A 216 -1.45 4.41 25.80
C ALA A 216 -1.72 4.15 27.29
N ASP A 217 -2.26 2.98 27.63
CA ASP A 217 -2.96 2.75 28.91
C ASP A 217 -2.53 1.46 29.65
N ASP A 218 -1.73 0.58 29.06
CA ASP A 218 -1.18 -0.63 29.71
C ASP A 218 0.31 -0.47 30.05
N ASP A 219 0.62 -0.33 31.34
CA ASP A 219 1.99 -0.22 31.87
C ASP A 219 2.77 -1.56 31.85
N ALA A 220 2.09 -2.70 31.89
CA ALA A 220 2.74 -4.00 31.82
C ALA A 220 3.19 -4.28 30.38
N PHE A 221 2.33 -4.00 29.40
CA PHE A 221 2.69 -4.08 27.99
C PHE A 221 3.82 -3.11 27.63
N LEU A 222 3.80 -1.87 28.15
CA LEU A 222 4.87 -0.92 27.91
C LEU A 222 6.24 -1.46 28.40
N ARG A 223 6.30 -2.07 29.59
CA ARG A 223 7.54 -2.72 30.09
C ARG A 223 7.99 -3.88 29.19
N GLN A 224 7.08 -4.71 28.71
CA GLN A 224 7.39 -5.80 27.78
C GLN A 224 7.94 -5.26 26.44
N LEU A 225 7.48 -4.10 25.97
CA LEU A 225 8.06 -3.40 24.82
C LEU A 225 9.45 -2.81 25.13
N THR A 226 9.69 -2.31 26.36
CA THR A 226 11.02 -1.87 26.81
C THR A 226 12.03 -3.01 26.87
N GLU A 227 11.63 -4.23 27.26
CA GLU A 227 12.53 -5.39 27.22
C GLU A 227 12.86 -5.78 25.77
N LEU A 228 11.82 -5.89 24.94
CA LEU A 228 11.92 -6.45 23.60
C LEU A 228 12.52 -5.50 22.56
N HIS A 229 12.31 -4.19 22.67
CA HIS A 229 12.64 -3.18 21.64
C HIS A 229 12.21 -3.57 20.20
N PRO A 230 10.90 -3.72 19.90
CA PRO A 230 10.42 -3.79 18.52
C PRO A 230 10.29 -2.39 17.91
N SER A 231 10.27 -2.31 16.57
CA SER A 231 9.87 -1.08 15.87
C SER A 231 8.34 -0.96 15.82
N ILE A 232 7.79 0.22 16.11
CA ILE A 232 6.33 0.40 16.13
C ILE A 232 5.86 1.01 14.81
N TYR A 233 4.98 0.30 14.11
CA TYR A 233 4.29 0.75 12.90
C TYR A 233 2.92 1.29 13.32
N PHE A 234 2.86 2.60 13.58
CA PHE A 234 1.85 3.22 14.43
C PHE A 234 0.80 3.98 13.61
N GLN A 235 -0.46 3.52 13.62
CA GLN A 235 -1.54 4.22 12.92
C GLN A 235 -1.78 5.61 13.53
N PHE A 236 -1.65 6.64 12.70
CA PHE A 236 -1.84 8.05 13.05
C PHE A 236 -2.21 8.80 11.78
N ASP A 237 -3.49 9.16 11.64
CA ASP A 237 -4.05 9.63 10.36
C ASP A 237 -4.14 11.15 10.23
N GLY A 238 -3.97 11.89 11.33
CA GLY A 238 -4.14 13.34 11.38
C GLY A 238 -4.30 13.89 12.80
N PHE A 239 -4.80 15.12 12.89
CA PHE A 239 -5.06 15.90 14.09
C PHE A 239 -6.54 16.28 14.22
N GLU A 240 -7.30 16.26 13.13
CA GLU A 240 -8.74 16.55 13.16
C GLU A 240 -9.57 15.37 13.71
N ALA A 241 -10.56 15.70 14.54
CA ALA A 241 -11.52 14.71 15.05
C ALA A 241 -12.38 14.11 13.94
N GLU A 242 -12.63 14.85 12.86
CA GLU A 242 -13.43 14.40 11.71
C GLU A 242 -12.69 13.32 10.90
N THR A 243 -11.38 13.47 10.70
CA THR A 243 -10.50 12.43 10.14
C THR A 243 -10.65 11.11 10.90
N TYR A 244 -10.55 11.13 12.23
CA TYR A 244 -10.74 9.92 13.03
C TYR A 244 -12.20 9.44 13.08
N ARG A 245 -13.20 10.31 12.92
CA ARG A 245 -14.61 9.92 12.77
C ARG A 245 -14.83 9.12 11.50
N ILE A 246 -14.34 9.60 10.36
CA ILE A 246 -14.56 9.00 9.05
C ILE A 246 -13.70 7.74 8.85
N LEU A 247 -12.38 7.84 9.06
CA LEU A 247 -11.46 6.73 8.79
C LEU A 247 -11.57 5.61 9.84
N ARG A 248 -11.79 5.97 11.12
CA ARG A 248 -11.61 5.07 12.27
C ARG A 248 -12.83 4.90 13.18
N GLY A 249 -13.88 5.70 13.03
CA GLY A 249 -15.09 5.65 13.86
C GLY A 249 -14.93 6.23 15.28
N GLU A 250 -13.75 6.77 15.64
CA GLU A 250 -13.41 7.19 17.00
C GLU A 250 -12.87 8.64 17.01
N PRO A 251 -13.73 9.68 16.88
CA PRO A 251 -13.29 11.08 16.78
C PRO A 251 -12.44 11.57 17.97
N GLY A 252 -12.61 10.96 19.15
CA GLY A 252 -11.87 11.30 20.37
C GLY A 252 -10.53 10.60 20.57
N ILE A 253 -10.00 9.84 19.59
CA ILE A 253 -8.83 8.98 19.80
C ILE A 253 -7.48 9.73 19.87
N LEU A 254 -7.36 10.94 19.31
CA LEU A 254 -6.08 11.66 19.21
C LEU A 254 -5.33 11.82 20.56
N PRO A 255 -5.96 12.23 21.68
CA PRO A 255 -5.25 12.34 22.96
C PRO A 255 -4.74 10.99 23.51
N GLN A 256 -5.36 9.87 23.14
CA GLN A 256 -4.88 8.52 23.45
C GLN A 256 -3.65 8.18 22.59
N LYS A 257 -3.64 8.58 21.31
CA LYS A 257 -2.49 8.39 20.41
C LYS A 257 -1.27 9.21 20.82
N LEU A 258 -1.46 10.48 21.17
CA LEU A 258 -0.39 11.34 21.67
C LEU A 258 0.21 10.76 22.96
N ARG A 259 -0.63 10.32 23.92
CA ARG A 259 -0.19 9.61 25.13
C ARG A 259 0.60 8.33 24.83
N ALA A 260 0.21 7.55 23.81
CA ALA A 260 0.98 6.38 23.38
C ALA A 260 2.36 6.77 22.82
N LEU A 261 2.44 7.82 22.02
CA LEU A 261 3.71 8.33 21.47
C LEU A 261 4.63 8.88 22.57
N ASP A 262 4.10 9.63 23.55
CA ASP A 262 4.84 10.07 24.75
C ASP A 262 5.41 8.89 25.55
N ARG A 263 4.64 7.79 25.67
CA ARG A 263 5.05 6.57 26.38
C ARG A 263 6.11 5.80 25.62
N LEU A 264 6.04 5.77 24.28
CA LEU A 264 7.07 5.19 23.41
C LEU A 264 8.37 6.00 23.44
N ALA A 265 8.29 7.33 23.50
CA ALA A 265 9.46 8.20 23.66
C ALA A 265 10.22 7.91 24.96
N LYS A 266 9.50 7.74 26.08
CA LYS A 266 10.06 7.45 27.40
C LYS A 266 10.82 6.12 27.47
N ILE A 267 10.58 5.19 26.54
CA ILE A 267 11.27 3.90 26.45
C ILE A 267 12.25 3.81 25.26
N GLY A 268 12.52 4.94 24.58
CA GLY A 268 13.44 4.98 23.44
C GLY A 268 12.99 4.21 22.20
N ALA A 269 11.70 3.87 22.09
CA ALA A 269 11.19 3.07 20.97
C ALA A 269 11.19 3.85 19.65
N ASN A 270 11.56 3.16 18.56
CA ASN A 270 11.55 3.73 17.22
C ASN A 270 10.16 3.54 16.58
N VAL A 271 9.52 4.66 16.22
CA VAL A 271 8.16 4.71 15.67
C VAL A 271 8.18 5.17 14.21
N VAL A 272 7.41 4.49 13.36
CA VAL A 272 7.00 4.98 12.04
C VAL A 272 5.51 5.34 12.12
N LEU A 273 5.14 6.58 11.83
CA LEU A 273 3.73 6.98 11.76
C LEU A 273 3.11 6.49 10.45
N VAL A 274 1.87 6.03 10.50
CA VAL A 274 1.18 5.38 9.37
C VAL A 274 -0.20 6.01 9.18
N PRO A 275 -0.28 7.15 8.47
CA PRO A 275 -1.54 7.71 8.02
C PRO A 275 -2.09 6.94 6.81
N ALA A 276 -3.33 6.48 6.92
CA ALA A 276 -4.14 6.21 5.74
C ALA A 276 -4.69 7.55 5.22
N VAL A 277 -4.39 7.92 3.98
CA VAL A 277 -4.77 9.21 3.39
C VAL A 277 -5.87 9.02 2.37
N ASP A 278 -6.99 9.72 2.57
CA ASP A 278 -8.04 9.88 1.55
C ASP A 278 -8.07 11.33 1.04
N ARG A 279 -8.33 11.47 -0.28
CA ARG A 279 -8.33 12.76 -1.00
C ARG A 279 -9.27 13.79 -0.37
N PHE A 280 -10.39 13.35 0.22
CA PHE A 280 -11.46 14.21 0.71
C PHE A 280 -11.61 14.21 2.23
N VAL A 281 -10.69 13.55 2.96
CA VAL A 281 -10.76 13.43 4.44
C VAL A 281 -9.58 14.09 5.13
N ASN A 282 -8.34 13.79 4.72
CA ASN A 282 -7.13 14.21 5.46
C ASN A 282 -5.91 14.51 4.58
N LEU A 283 -6.08 14.62 3.25
CA LEU A 283 -5.00 15.06 2.35
C LEU A 283 -4.47 16.46 2.72
N HIS A 284 -5.26 17.30 3.38
CA HIS A 284 -4.85 18.63 3.87
C HIS A 284 -4.02 18.58 5.17
N GLU A 285 -3.88 17.41 5.81
CA GLU A 285 -3.13 17.25 7.06
C GLU A 285 -1.70 16.72 6.85
N VAL A 286 -1.31 16.29 5.64
CA VAL A 286 -0.06 15.53 5.41
C VAL A 286 1.20 16.32 5.79
N GLY A 287 1.25 17.63 5.52
CA GLY A 287 2.35 18.51 5.92
C GLY A 287 2.41 18.76 7.43
N ALA A 288 1.27 18.75 8.12
CA ALA A 288 1.22 18.80 9.59
C ALA A 288 1.75 17.49 10.21
N ILE A 289 1.45 16.34 9.59
CA ILE A 289 1.96 15.03 10.03
C ILE A 289 3.49 14.95 9.87
N VAL A 290 4.05 15.48 8.77
CA VAL A 290 5.51 15.64 8.60
C VAL A 290 6.10 16.57 9.67
N SER A 291 5.49 17.74 9.86
CA SER A 291 5.96 18.75 10.81
C SER A 291 5.93 18.28 12.27
N PHE A 292 4.99 17.40 12.63
CA PHE A 292 4.91 16.75 13.93
C PHE A 292 5.92 15.59 14.04
N GLY A 293 5.99 14.71 13.03
CA GLY A 293 6.87 13.54 13.02
C GLY A 293 8.34 13.92 13.20
N ILE A 294 8.81 14.95 12.47
CA ILE A 294 10.20 15.45 12.57
C ILE A 294 10.53 15.99 13.97
N LYS A 295 9.54 16.50 14.70
CA LYS A 295 9.71 17.09 16.05
C LYS A 295 9.50 16.10 17.19
N HIS A 296 8.86 14.96 16.95
CA HIS A 296 8.47 14.04 18.01
C HIS A 296 9.58 13.00 18.31
N PRO A 297 10.15 12.95 19.52
CA PRO A 297 11.42 12.24 19.80
C PRO A 297 11.40 10.71 19.60
N ALA A 298 10.22 10.08 19.58
CA ALA A 298 10.07 8.65 19.25
C ALA A 298 9.99 8.36 17.74
N VAL A 299 9.66 9.34 16.90
CA VAL A 299 9.35 9.12 15.48
C VAL A 299 10.63 9.18 14.66
N ARG A 300 10.88 8.13 13.87
CA ARG A 300 12.00 8.01 12.92
C ARG A 300 11.55 8.03 11.46
N GLY A 301 10.24 8.05 11.23
CA GLY A 301 9.71 8.23 9.89
C GLY A 301 8.19 8.19 9.78
N ILE A 302 7.72 8.33 8.56
CA ILE A 302 6.31 8.31 8.19
C ILE A 302 6.15 7.40 6.96
N ASN A 303 5.06 6.64 6.91
CA ASN A 303 4.67 5.83 5.75
C ASN A 303 3.23 6.18 5.36
N PHE A 304 3.09 7.12 4.41
CA PHE A 304 1.78 7.53 3.87
C PHE A 304 1.20 6.41 2.99
N GLN A 305 -0.04 6.02 3.28
CA GLN A 305 -0.74 4.99 2.53
C GLN A 305 -2.00 5.59 1.88
N PRO A 306 -2.05 5.78 0.54
CA PRO A 306 -3.28 6.17 -0.14
C PRO A 306 -4.40 5.15 0.14
N ALA A 307 -5.60 5.64 0.42
CA ALA A 307 -6.77 4.79 0.62
C ALA A 307 -7.10 4.01 -0.67
N PHE A 308 -7.39 2.71 -0.52
CA PHE A 308 -7.64 1.78 -1.63
C PHE A 308 -8.86 0.90 -1.35
N GLN A 309 -9.59 0.48 -2.40
CA GLN A 309 -10.82 -0.29 -2.24
C GLN A 309 -10.53 -1.77 -1.86
N SER A 310 -10.41 -2.05 -0.58
CA SER A 310 -10.26 -3.39 -0.02
C SER A 310 -11.01 -3.51 1.31
N GLY A 311 -11.43 -4.72 1.68
CA GLY A 311 -12.06 -4.99 2.98
C GLY A 311 -13.34 -4.17 3.19
N ARG A 312 -13.37 -3.36 4.25
CA ARG A 312 -14.41 -2.34 4.44
C ARG A 312 -13.95 -1.02 3.83
N HIS A 313 -14.74 -0.51 2.90
CA HIS A 313 -14.56 0.80 2.28
C HIS A 313 -15.92 1.45 1.99
N GLY A 314 -15.94 2.78 1.85
CA GLY A 314 -17.12 3.51 1.38
C GLY A 314 -17.31 3.43 -0.14
N PRO A 315 -18.38 4.05 -0.67
CA PRO A 315 -18.49 4.36 -2.09
C PRO A 315 -17.35 5.30 -2.51
N HIS A 316 -16.69 5.00 -3.63
CA HIS A 316 -15.54 5.77 -4.13
C HIS A 316 -15.48 5.71 -5.65
N ASP A 317 -15.27 6.86 -6.30
CA ASP A 317 -15.08 6.95 -7.75
C ASP A 317 -13.64 6.51 -8.12
N PRO A 318 -13.44 5.40 -8.85
CA PRO A 318 -12.12 4.92 -9.24
C PRO A 318 -11.34 5.91 -10.11
N MET A 319 -11.98 6.95 -10.67
CA MET A 319 -11.33 8.04 -11.41
C MET A 319 -10.79 9.15 -10.50
N GLN A 320 -11.19 9.19 -9.22
CA GLN A 320 -10.76 10.16 -8.20
C GLN A 320 -9.80 9.57 -7.16
N ARG A 321 -9.33 8.33 -7.37
CA ARG A 321 -8.34 7.64 -6.51
C ARG A 321 -7.15 8.56 -6.15
N LEU A 322 -6.71 8.51 -4.89
CA LEU A 322 -5.48 9.16 -4.45
C LEU A 322 -4.26 8.31 -4.81
N THR A 323 -3.21 8.90 -5.38
CA THR A 323 -1.99 8.18 -5.79
C THR A 323 -0.73 8.92 -5.31
N ILE A 324 0.45 8.30 -5.42
CA ILE A 324 1.71 8.86 -4.90
C ILE A 324 1.95 10.34 -5.30
N PRO A 325 1.80 10.76 -6.58
CA PRO A 325 2.06 12.16 -6.98
C PRO A 325 1.08 13.17 -6.36
N ASP A 326 -0.15 12.76 -6.01
CA ASP A 326 -1.12 13.63 -5.34
C ASP A 326 -0.63 13.99 -3.93
N ILE A 327 -0.16 12.99 -3.17
CA ILE A 327 0.36 13.21 -1.81
C ILE A 327 1.70 13.96 -1.88
N LEU A 328 2.58 13.66 -2.84
CA LEU A 328 3.84 14.40 -3.00
C LEU A 328 3.62 15.88 -3.34
N SER A 329 2.65 16.19 -4.21
CA SER A 329 2.28 17.58 -4.52
C SER A 329 1.71 18.29 -3.30
N ALA A 330 0.73 17.67 -2.62
CA ALA A 330 0.13 18.20 -1.40
C ALA A 330 1.16 18.40 -0.27
N LEU A 331 2.18 17.53 -0.17
CA LEU A 331 3.29 17.71 0.76
C LEU A 331 4.13 18.94 0.42
N GLU A 332 4.61 19.10 -0.82
CA GLU A 332 5.43 20.26 -1.22
C GLU A 332 4.68 21.59 -1.02
N GLU A 333 3.37 21.63 -1.31
CA GLU A 333 2.49 22.76 -1.05
C GLU A 333 2.35 23.10 0.45
N GLN A 334 2.18 22.09 1.31
CA GLN A 334 1.87 22.30 2.74
C GLN A 334 3.09 22.58 3.63
N ILE A 335 4.30 22.20 3.23
CA ILE A 335 5.51 22.28 4.08
C ILE A 335 6.46 23.45 3.71
N GLY A 336 6.01 24.39 2.87
CA GLY A 336 6.77 25.61 2.57
C GLY A 336 8.13 25.38 1.89
N GLY A 337 8.26 24.32 1.10
CA GLY A 337 9.51 23.98 0.38
C GLY A 337 10.57 23.22 1.20
N LEU A 338 10.25 22.79 2.43
CA LEU A 338 11.11 21.93 3.26
C LEU A 338 11.56 20.68 2.47
N LEU A 339 10.61 19.99 1.86
CA LEU A 339 10.78 18.91 0.88
C LEU A 339 10.09 19.31 -0.43
N LYS A 340 10.45 18.64 -1.52
CA LYS A 340 9.88 18.78 -2.86
C LYS A 340 9.56 17.42 -3.45
N VAL A 341 8.69 17.35 -4.46
CA VAL A 341 8.44 16.12 -5.25
C VAL A 341 9.75 15.51 -5.77
N SER A 342 10.73 16.35 -6.15
CA SER A 342 12.05 15.93 -6.64
C SER A 342 12.95 15.26 -5.60
N ASP A 343 12.65 15.40 -4.30
CA ASP A 343 13.45 14.77 -3.23
C ASP A 343 13.06 13.29 -3.00
N PHE A 344 12.03 12.78 -3.68
CA PHE A 344 11.52 11.42 -3.51
C PHE A 344 11.87 10.53 -4.70
N VAL A 345 12.32 9.31 -4.41
CA VAL A 345 12.77 8.33 -5.40
C VAL A 345 11.99 7.01 -5.28
N PRO A 346 11.68 6.33 -6.40
CA PRO A 346 11.08 5.01 -6.34
C PRO A 346 11.99 3.98 -5.67
N VAL A 347 11.41 3.11 -4.82
CA VAL A 347 12.18 2.03 -4.19
C VAL A 347 12.37 0.88 -5.19
N PRO A 348 13.61 0.42 -5.45
CA PRO A 348 13.88 -0.54 -6.54
C PRO A 348 13.41 -1.97 -6.26
N CYS A 349 13.17 -2.36 -5.01
CA CYS A 349 12.76 -3.72 -4.66
C CYS A 349 11.34 -4.06 -5.16
N CYS A 350 10.38 -3.14 -5.06
CA CYS A 350 9.05 -3.33 -5.64
C CYS A 350 8.99 -2.82 -7.10
N PHE A 351 7.79 -2.80 -7.69
CA PHE A 351 7.58 -2.06 -8.94
C PHE A 351 7.64 -0.53 -8.67
N PRO A 352 8.29 0.30 -9.51
CA PRO A 352 8.54 1.74 -9.22
C PRO A 352 7.33 2.68 -9.08
N THR A 353 6.10 2.17 -9.18
CA THR A 353 4.87 2.93 -8.96
C THR A 353 4.13 2.50 -7.69
N CYS A 354 4.68 1.52 -6.95
CA CYS A 354 4.11 1.02 -5.70
C CYS A 354 4.73 1.70 -4.46
N ASN A 355 5.94 2.25 -4.55
CA ASN A 355 6.58 2.91 -3.42
C ASN A 355 7.49 4.05 -3.88
N SER A 356 7.48 5.16 -3.14
CA SER A 356 8.42 6.27 -3.29
C SER A 356 8.90 6.72 -1.91
N VAL A 357 10.18 7.03 -1.76
CA VAL A 357 10.81 7.34 -0.47
C VAL A 357 11.76 8.53 -0.56
N THR A 358 11.89 9.26 0.53
CA THR A 358 13.05 10.12 0.80
C THR A 358 13.60 9.85 2.20
N TYR A 359 14.88 10.11 2.38
CA TYR A 359 15.58 10.11 3.66
C TYR A 359 16.14 11.50 3.87
N ALA A 360 15.85 12.12 5.01
CA ALA A 360 16.36 13.44 5.37
C ALA A 360 17.22 13.36 6.63
N LEU A 361 18.34 14.08 6.62
CA LEU A 361 19.13 14.33 7.82
C LEU A 361 18.51 15.48 8.61
N LEU A 362 18.30 15.25 9.90
CA LEU A 362 17.84 16.24 10.86
C LEU A 362 19.04 16.80 11.64
N ASN A 363 19.19 18.13 11.66
CA ASN A 363 20.18 18.80 12.50
C ASN A 363 19.55 20.06 13.12
N GLY A 364 19.02 19.92 14.35
CA GLY A 364 18.21 20.96 14.98
C GLY A 364 16.94 21.24 14.16
N GLU A 365 16.83 22.45 13.61
CA GLU A 365 15.72 22.84 12.74
C GLU A 365 15.99 22.55 11.24
N ILE A 366 17.21 22.16 10.87
CA ILE A 366 17.58 21.87 9.48
C ILE A 366 17.10 20.47 9.10
N VAL A 367 16.39 20.38 7.97
CA VAL A 367 15.96 19.13 7.32
C VAL A 367 16.60 19.06 5.94
N LEU A 368 17.53 18.12 5.73
CA LEU A 368 18.31 17.99 4.50
C LEU A 368 18.04 16.64 3.83
N PRO A 369 17.18 16.57 2.80
CA PRO A 369 16.97 15.37 2.00
C PRO A 369 18.26 14.90 1.34
N LEU A 370 18.63 13.64 1.54
CA LEU A 370 19.83 13.02 0.96
C LEU A 370 19.89 13.15 -0.57
N PRO A 371 18.78 13.07 -1.34
CA PRO A 371 18.82 13.25 -2.80
C PRO A 371 19.20 14.66 -3.29
N ARG A 372 19.33 15.65 -2.40
CA ARG A 372 19.91 16.98 -2.71
C ARG A 372 21.43 17.02 -2.57
N VAL A 373 22.03 16.01 -1.95
CA VAL A 373 23.48 15.91 -1.62
C VAL A 373 24.13 14.74 -2.38
N LEU A 374 23.40 13.64 -2.53
CA LEU A 374 23.79 12.44 -3.25
C LEU A 374 22.98 12.34 -4.54
N ASN A 375 23.64 12.24 -5.70
CA ASN A 375 22.94 11.85 -6.93
C ASN A 375 22.51 10.39 -6.81
N VAL A 376 21.24 10.16 -6.45
CA VAL A 376 20.73 8.81 -6.16
C VAL A 376 20.93 7.86 -7.35
N GLU A 377 20.92 8.37 -8.59
CA GLU A 377 21.10 7.54 -9.79
C GLU A 377 22.44 6.81 -9.83
N ASP A 378 23.52 7.44 -9.35
CA ASP A 378 24.86 6.85 -9.27
C ASP A 378 24.95 5.74 -8.21
N TYR A 379 24.02 5.71 -7.26
CA TYR A 379 23.94 4.72 -6.18
C TYR A 379 22.82 3.69 -6.38
N LEU A 380 22.10 3.70 -7.50
CA LEU A 380 20.97 2.77 -7.75
C LEU A 380 21.37 1.29 -7.84
N ASP A 381 22.64 0.98 -8.05
CA ASP A 381 23.16 -0.40 -7.98
C ASP A 381 23.64 -0.80 -6.57
N TYR A 382 23.80 0.18 -5.66
CA TYR A 382 24.10 -0.03 -4.24
C TYR A 382 22.84 -0.03 -3.37
N ILE A 383 21.73 0.57 -3.82
CA ILE A 383 20.40 0.45 -3.18
C ILE A 383 19.84 -0.94 -3.47
N THR A 384 20.35 -1.91 -2.71
CA THR A 384 19.98 -3.34 -2.75
C THR A 384 18.47 -3.58 -2.65
N ASN A 385 18.00 -4.72 -3.16
CA ASN A 385 16.63 -5.21 -2.97
C ASN A 385 16.37 -5.51 -1.47
N ARG A 386 15.97 -4.48 -0.71
CA ARG A 386 15.78 -4.53 0.74
C ARG A 386 14.56 -3.72 1.18
N ALA A 387 14.03 -4.03 2.35
CA ALA A 387 12.96 -3.23 2.97
C ALA A 387 13.49 -2.09 3.85
N VAL A 388 14.72 -2.22 4.34
CA VAL A 388 15.48 -1.19 5.06
C VAL A 388 16.88 -1.16 4.46
N PRO A 389 17.38 -0.01 3.95
CA PRO A 389 18.75 0.08 3.45
C PRO A 389 19.77 -0.15 4.57
N ASP A 390 20.95 -0.68 4.24
CA ASP A 390 22.05 -0.76 5.20
C ASP A 390 22.76 0.59 5.30
N LEU A 391 22.22 1.46 6.14
CA LEU A 391 22.70 2.84 6.31
C LEU A 391 24.09 2.91 7.01
N SER A 392 24.64 1.77 7.44
CA SER A 392 25.77 1.71 8.38
C SER A 392 27.14 1.74 7.71
N ALA A 393 27.42 0.80 6.80
CA ALA A 393 28.70 0.69 6.12
C ALA A 393 28.71 1.41 4.76
N ASP A 394 27.67 1.25 3.95
CA ASP A 394 27.69 1.69 2.55
C ASP A 394 27.44 3.21 2.40
N ILE A 395 26.59 3.80 3.24
CA ILE A 395 26.46 5.28 3.29
C ILE A 395 27.67 5.90 3.98
N GLN A 396 28.28 5.24 4.97
CA GLN A 396 29.56 5.68 5.52
C GLN A 396 30.63 5.68 4.42
N ALA A 397 30.79 4.59 3.66
CA ALA A 397 31.74 4.50 2.56
C ALA A 397 31.44 5.51 1.44
N ALA A 398 30.17 5.78 1.12
CA ALA A 398 29.80 6.81 0.14
C ALA A 398 30.16 8.23 0.61
N LEU A 399 29.88 8.58 1.87
CA LEU A 399 30.23 9.87 2.46
C LEU A 399 31.74 10.03 2.67
N GLU A 400 32.42 8.98 3.13
CA GLU A 400 33.88 8.93 3.22
C GLU A 400 34.54 9.00 1.85
N SER A 401 33.95 8.41 0.80
CA SER A 401 34.41 8.59 -0.59
C SER A 401 34.20 10.04 -1.06
N LEU A 402 33.06 10.67 -0.74
CA LEU A 402 32.78 12.08 -1.01
C LEU A 402 33.72 13.05 -0.29
N TRP A 403 34.33 12.65 0.83
CA TRP A 403 35.27 13.48 1.59
C TRP A 403 36.75 13.15 1.35
N SER A 404 37.06 11.89 1.03
CA SER A 404 38.43 11.44 0.65
C SER A 404 38.77 11.67 -0.83
N SER A 405 37.79 11.90 -1.71
CA SER A 405 38.00 12.33 -3.10
C SER A 405 38.47 13.78 -3.26
N SER A 406 39.02 14.38 -2.20
CA SER A 406 39.65 15.70 -2.17
C SER A 406 41.07 15.73 -2.79
N ALA A 407 41.44 14.75 -3.62
CA ALA A 407 42.79 14.62 -4.18
C ALA A 407 42.90 13.94 -5.57
N VAL A 408 42.45 14.61 -6.64
CA VAL A 408 43.25 14.77 -7.90
C VAL A 408 42.98 16.20 -8.44
N ALA A 409 43.99 16.86 -8.99
CA ALA A 409 43.94 18.31 -9.30
C ALA A 409 43.31 18.65 -10.67
N GLY A 410 42.77 19.87 -10.81
CA GLY A 410 42.74 20.54 -12.13
C GLY A 410 41.55 21.40 -12.59
N SER A 411 40.71 22.01 -11.73
CA SER A 411 39.72 22.99 -12.23
C SER A 411 39.27 24.06 -11.22
N ASP A 412 39.78 25.29 -11.35
CA ASP A 412 39.54 26.41 -10.41
C ASP A 412 38.08 26.91 -10.33
N LYS A 413 37.20 26.48 -11.25
CA LYS A 413 35.77 26.82 -11.19
C LYS A 413 35.04 26.12 -10.05
N THR A 414 35.45 24.92 -9.65
CA THR A 414 34.80 24.16 -8.57
C THR A 414 35.04 24.83 -7.21
N THR A 415 36.26 25.34 -7.00
CA THR A 415 36.72 25.94 -5.74
C THR A 415 35.85 27.12 -5.29
N GLN A 416 35.40 27.98 -6.21
CA GLN A 416 34.60 29.16 -5.85
C GLN A 416 33.16 28.84 -5.42
N GLN A 417 32.55 27.76 -5.91
CA GLN A 417 31.25 27.30 -5.39
C GLN A 417 31.42 26.56 -4.06
N PHE A 418 32.55 25.85 -3.87
CA PHE A 418 32.85 25.10 -2.66
C PHE A 418 32.93 25.99 -1.40
N THR A 419 33.66 27.12 -1.47
CA THR A 419 33.82 28.05 -0.34
C THR A 419 32.50 28.61 0.20
N ILE A 420 31.50 28.81 -0.68
CA ILE A 420 30.18 29.32 -0.30
C ILE A 420 29.36 28.24 0.43
N SER A 421 29.49 26.97 0.02
CA SER A 421 28.74 25.87 0.64
C SER A 421 29.35 25.40 1.97
N CYS A 422 30.69 25.40 2.11
CA CYS A 422 31.34 25.02 3.37
C CYS A 422 31.13 26.04 4.49
N ALA A 423 30.99 27.34 4.16
CA ALA A 423 30.71 28.39 5.15
C ALA A 423 29.29 28.31 5.76
N ALA A 424 28.38 27.52 5.16
CA ALA A 424 26.99 27.36 5.63
C ALA A 424 26.78 26.12 6.53
N CYS A 425 27.80 25.28 6.71
CA CYS A 425 27.70 24.00 7.41
C CYS A 425 28.83 23.82 8.43
N GLU A 426 28.67 24.42 9.62
CA GLU A 426 29.48 24.12 10.82
C GLU A 426 29.14 22.72 11.36
N LEU A 427 29.36 21.67 10.57
CA LEU A 427 29.26 20.28 11.01
C LEU A 427 30.54 19.93 11.80
N PRO A 428 30.43 19.62 13.11
CA PRO A 428 31.61 19.38 13.94
C PRO A 428 32.37 18.11 13.51
N ASN A 429 33.69 18.13 13.71
CA ASN A 429 34.63 17.16 13.18
C ASN A 429 34.28 15.70 13.52
N GLY A 430 34.11 14.88 12.48
CA GLY A 430 34.02 13.41 12.54
C GLY A 430 32.59 12.89 12.72
N LEU A 431 32.09 12.14 11.72
CA LEU A 431 30.86 11.37 11.89
C LEU A 431 31.09 10.25 12.91
N ASN A 432 30.27 10.23 13.95
CA ASN A 432 29.98 9.01 14.70
C ASN A 432 28.81 8.29 13.98
N PRO A 433 28.99 7.07 13.44
CA PRO A 433 27.93 6.38 12.68
C PRO A 433 26.62 6.19 13.48
N GLY A 434 26.71 6.01 14.80
CA GLY A 434 25.51 5.93 15.66
C GLY A 434 24.77 7.27 15.74
N ALA A 435 25.49 8.39 15.87
CA ALA A 435 24.89 9.72 15.88
C ALA A 435 24.28 10.08 14.52
N PHE A 436 24.93 9.66 13.42
CA PHE A 436 24.41 9.83 12.06
C PHE A 436 23.10 9.07 11.86
N ALA A 437 23.05 7.79 12.24
CA ALA A 437 21.85 6.96 12.12
C ALA A 437 20.65 7.49 12.94
N HIS A 438 20.90 8.04 14.14
CA HIS A 438 19.83 8.65 14.96
C HIS A 438 19.21 9.92 14.35
N ASN A 439 19.93 10.58 13.44
CA ASN A 439 19.50 11.81 12.78
C ASN A 439 18.84 11.58 11.40
N ILE A 440 18.74 10.34 10.92
CA ILE A 440 18.03 10.01 9.67
C ILE A 440 16.53 9.88 9.93
N PHE A 441 15.73 10.62 9.16
CA PHE A 441 14.28 10.56 9.15
C PHE A 441 13.77 10.08 7.79
N MET A 442 12.96 9.02 7.76
CA MET A 442 12.42 8.44 6.54
C MET A 442 11.00 8.95 6.26
N ILE A 443 10.71 9.40 5.04
CA ILE A 443 9.33 9.64 4.59
C ILE A 443 9.08 8.78 3.36
N MET A 444 8.19 7.81 3.53
CA MET A 444 7.81 6.82 2.53
C MET A 444 6.35 7.02 2.14
N LEU A 445 6.03 6.68 0.89
CA LEU A 445 4.68 6.57 0.38
C LEU A 445 4.51 5.17 -0.20
N GLN A 446 3.55 4.40 0.31
CA GLN A 446 3.25 3.04 -0.13
C GLN A 446 1.86 2.98 -0.74
N ASP A 447 1.79 2.81 -2.06
CA ASP A 447 0.53 2.62 -2.78
C ASP A 447 0.16 1.13 -2.85
N PHE A 448 -1.14 0.83 -2.82
CA PHE A 448 -1.67 -0.53 -2.84
C PHE A 448 -2.79 -0.68 -3.86
N MET A 449 -2.61 -1.63 -4.78
CA MET A 449 -3.60 -1.92 -5.82
C MET A 449 -4.92 -2.41 -5.21
N ASP A 450 -6.02 -2.01 -5.85
CA ASP A 450 -7.40 -2.44 -5.58
C ASP A 450 -7.98 -3.20 -6.79
N PRO A 451 -9.23 -3.71 -6.75
CA PRO A 451 -9.81 -4.46 -7.87
C PRO A 451 -10.01 -3.64 -9.15
N TRP A 452 -9.88 -2.30 -9.13
CA TRP A 452 -9.92 -1.44 -10.32
C TRP A 452 -8.53 -1.27 -10.94
N THR A 453 -7.50 -1.12 -10.12
CA THR A 453 -6.12 -0.79 -10.51
C THR A 453 -5.16 -1.99 -10.57
N PHE A 454 -5.59 -3.17 -10.11
CA PHE A 454 -4.81 -4.41 -10.06
C PHE A 454 -4.05 -4.70 -11.36
N ASN A 455 -2.71 -4.68 -11.31
CA ASN A 455 -1.83 -4.92 -12.45
C ASN A 455 -0.92 -6.11 -12.15
N GLN A 456 -1.00 -7.18 -12.96
CA GLN A 456 -0.21 -8.40 -12.76
C GLN A 456 1.31 -8.11 -12.77
N LYS A 457 1.80 -7.18 -13.60
CA LYS A 457 3.25 -6.85 -13.66
C LYS A 457 3.77 -6.29 -12.34
N ASN A 458 2.96 -5.48 -11.65
CA ASN A 458 3.30 -4.91 -10.34
C ASN A 458 3.24 -5.99 -9.27
N LEU A 459 2.25 -6.89 -9.37
CA LEU A 459 2.10 -8.01 -8.44
C LEU A 459 3.25 -9.01 -8.52
N MET A 460 3.75 -9.32 -9.72
CA MET A 460 4.88 -10.23 -9.93
C MET A 460 6.18 -9.73 -9.31
N LYS A 461 6.27 -8.46 -8.88
CA LYS A 461 7.43 -7.87 -8.19
C LYS A 461 7.03 -7.24 -6.84
N CYS A 462 6.17 -7.92 -6.08
CA CYS A 462 5.55 -7.39 -4.87
C CYS A 462 6.14 -8.03 -3.60
N CYS A 463 7.31 -7.51 -3.18
CA CYS A 463 8.12 -7.93 -2.04
C CYS A 463 7.50 -7.71 -0.64
N LYS A 464 6.17 -7.70 -0.52
CA LYS A 464 5.42 -7.45 0.71
C LYS A 464 4.35 -8.52 0.82
N GLU A 465 4.57 -9.50 1.68
CA GLU A 465 3.86 -10.78 1.61
C GLU A 465 3.18 -11.13 2.92
N ILE A 466 1.95 -11.61 2.83
CA ILE A 466 1.19 -12.12 3.95
C ILE A 466 1.60 -13.58 4.15
N LEU A 467 2.21 -13.87 5.29
CA LEU A 467 2.71 -15.20 5.62
C LEU A 467 1.61 -16.01 6.31
N LEU A 468 1.40 -17.24 5.86
CA LEU A 468 0.34 -18.12 6.35
C LEU A 468 0.89 -19.35 7.09
N PRO A 469 0.14 -19.94 8.06
CA PRO A 469 0.56 -21.09 8.87
C PRO A 469 0.92 -22.41 8.15
N ASP A 470 0.95 -22.41 6.82
CA ASP A 470 1.26 -23.54 5.95
C ASP A 470 2.33 -23.16 4.91
N GLY A 471 3.21 -22.21 5.26
CA GLY A 471 4.36 -21.74 4.48
C GLY A 471 4.01 -20.78 3.34
N LYS A 472 2.74 -20.67 2.93
CA LYS A 472 2.36 -19.82 1.78
C LYS A 472 2.58 -18.34 2.10
N GLN A 473 3.41 -17.70 1.26
CA GLN A 473 3.68 -16.26 1.32
C GLN A 473 2.92 -15.59 0.17
N ILE A 474 1.90 -14.79 0.48
CA ILE A 474 0.97 -14.28 -0.52
C ILE A 474 1.17 -12.77 -0.68
N PRO A 475 1.63 -12.28 -1.85
CA PRO A 475 1.79 -10.85 -2.11
C PRO A 475 0.57 -10.04 -1.68
N PHE A 476 0.80 -8.95 -0.93
CA PHE A 476 -0.24 -8.24 -0.18
C PHE A 476 -1.44 -7.83 -1.06
N CYS A 477 -1.19 -7.37 -2.29
CA CYS A 477 -2.27 -7.02 -3.21
C CYS A 477 -3.04 -8.24 -3.75
N ALA A 478 -2.43 -9.42 -3.88
CA ALA A 478 -3.15 -10.65 -4.19
C ALA A 478 -4.01 -11.08 -2.99
N TYR A 479 -3.41 -11.11 -1.79
CA TYR A 479 -4.09 -11.56 -0.57
C TYR A 479 -5.40 -10.81 -0.34
N ASN A 480 -5.35 -9.48 -0.44
CA ASN A 480 -6.47 -8.59 -0.18
C ASN A 480 -7.54 -8.54 -1.28
N ASN A 481 -7.19 -8.74 -2.55
CA ASN A 481 -8.09 -8.44 -3.68
C ASN A 481 -8.57 -9.65 -4.49
N VAL A 482 -7.85 -10.79 -4.48
CA VAL A 482 -8.14 -11.92 -5.38
C VAL A 482 -9.12 -12.92 -4.76
N GLY A 483 -9.15 -13.06 -3.42
CA GLY A 483 -10.00 -14.03 -2.70
C GLY A 483 -9.30 -14.81 -1.59
N TYR A 484 -7.97 -14.74 -1.52
CA TYR A 484 -7.18 -15.43 -0.50
C TYR A 484 -7.54 -15.00 0.93
N ARG A 485 -7.72 -13.70 1.20
CA ARG A 485 -8.09 -13.19 2.53
C ARG A 485 -9.38 -13.84 3.04
N GLU A 486 -10.42 -13.91 2.21
CA GLU A 486 -11.70 -14.50 2.61
C GLU A 486 -11.58 -16.02 2.84
N GLN A 487 -10.93 -16.73 1.92
CA GLN A 487 -10.75 -18.19 2.01
C GLN A 487 -9.84 -18.61 3.17
N ALA A 488 -8.73 -17.89 3.40
CA ALA A 488 -7.81 -18.14 4.51
C ALA A 488 -8.51 -17.91 5.84
N ARG A 489 -9.29 -16.82 5.96
CA ARG A 489 -10.03 -16.50 7.19
C ARG A 489 -11.11 -17.52 7.51
N GLN A 490 -11.88 -17.98 6.51
CA GLN A 490 -12.86 -19.04 6.72
C GLN A 490 -12.20 -20.32 7.25
N GLN A 491 -11.05 -20.71 6.68
CA GLN A 491 -10.29 -21.88 7.12
C GLN A 491 -9.66 -21.70 8.51
N LEU A 492 -9.09 -20.53 8.83
CA LEU A 492 -8.49 -20.26 10.14
C LEU A 492 -9.54 -20.13 11.26
N GLN A 493 -10.73 -19.61 10.96
CA GLN A 493 -11.88 -19.62 11.89
C GLN A 493 -12.38 -21.04 12.17
N GLU A 494 -12.49 -21.87 11.14
CA GLU A 494 -12.84 -23.29 11.29
C GLU A 494 -11.76 -24.08 12.03
N ARG A 495 -10.47 -23.80 11.76
CA ARG A 495 -9.32 -24.36 12.49
C ARG A 495 -9.40 -24.04 13.99
N GLU A 496 -9.66 -22.79 14.36
CA GLU A 496 -9.85 -22.39 15.75
C GLU A 496 -11.09 -23.06 16.39
N ARG A 497 -12.18 -23.26 15.62
CA ARG A 497 -13.36 -24.01 16.08
C ARG A 497 -13.04 -25.48 16.35
N LYS A 498 -12.38 -26.17 15.41
CA LYS A 498 -11.93 -27.58 15.54
C LYS A 498 -10.96 -27.73 16.73
N ARG A 499 -9.97 -26.84 16.84
CA ARG A 499 -9.00 -26.79 17.96
C ARG A 499 -9.68 -26.69 19.32
N ASN A 500 -10.65 -25.78 19.47
CA ASN A 500 -11.39 -25.64 20.73
C ASN A 500 -12.30 -26.84 21.06
N GLN A 501 -12.81 -27.56 20.05
CA GLN A 501 -13.55 -28.80 20.26
C GLN A 501 -12.61 -29.92 20.74
N ALA A 502 -11.47 -30.12 20.06
CA ALA A 502 -10.46 -31.11 20.43
C ALA A 502 -9.93 -30.88 21.85
N LYS A 503 -9.61 -29.63 22.21
CA LYS A 503 -9.18 -29.22 23.55
C LYS A 503 -10.22 -29.52 24.64
N ARG A 504 -11.52 -29.42 24.33
CA ARG A 504 -12.60 -29.80 25.26
C ARG A 504 -12.79 -31.31 25.38
N ALA A 505 -12.48 -32.06 24.32
CA ALA A 505 -12.54 -33.52 24.30
C ALA A 505 -11.26 -34.20 24.84
N GLY A 506 -10.20 -33.42 25.13
CA GLY A 506 -8.92 -33.94 25.62
C GLY A 506 -8.08 -34.68 24.56
N VAL A 507 -8.37 -34.46 23.26
CA VAL A 507 -7.66 -35.10 22.15
C VAL A 507 -6.69 -34.15 21.46
N PRO A 508 -5.58 -34.64 20.89
CA PRO A 508 -4.70 -33.83 20.05
C PRO A 508 -5.43 -33.23 18.84
N TYR A 509 -4.94 -32.10 18.35
CA TYR A 509 -5.41 -31.46 17.13
C TYR A 509 -4.24 -31.11 16.22
N THR A 510 -4.25 -31.64 15.00
CA THR A 510 -3.29 -31.29 13.94
C THR A 510 -4.00 -30.41 12.92
N PRO A 511 -3.48 -29.21 12.59
CA PRO A 511 -4.09 -28.35 11.59
C PRO A 511 -3.93 -28.90 10.16
N GLU A 512 -4.99 -28.82 9.36
CA GLU A 512 -4.93 -29.08 7.92
C GLU A 512 -4.28 -27.88 7.20
N PRO A 513 -3.43 -28.08 6.16
CA PRO A 513 -2.89 -26.99 5.32
C PRO A 513 -3.98 -26.13 4.70
N LEU A 514 -3.66 -24.87 4.37
CA LEU A 514 -4.63 -23.98 3.72
C LEU A 514 -4.69 -24.28 2.22
N THR A 515 -5.92 -24.33 1.72
CA THR A 515 -6.25 -24.59 0.32
C THR A 515 -6.95 -23.38 -0.27
N PHE A 516 -6.77 -23.15 -1.57
CA PHE A 516 -7.37 -22.03 -2.28
C PHE A 516 -8.00 -22.53 -3.59
N SER A 517 -9.23 -22.11 -3.86
CA SER A 517 -9.95 -22.42 -5.09
C SER A 517 -10.46 -21.15 -5.74
N PHE A 518 -10.30 -21.05 -7.06
CA PHE A 518 -10.76 -19.93 -7.89
C PHE A 518 -11.69 -20.46 -9.00
N GLU A 519 -12.66 -21.28 -8.60
CA GLU A 519 -13.68 -21.96 -9.42
C GLU A 519 -14.65 -21.01 -10.16
N GLN A 520 -14.12 -20.22 -11.09
CA GLN A 520 -14.87 -19.60 -12.19
C GLN A 520 -13.98 -19.15 -13.37
N ALA A 521 -12.65 -19.23 -13.28
CA ALA A 521 -11.75 -18.79 -14.36
C ALA A 521 -11.92 -19.57 -15.68
N SER A 522 -12.22 -20.88 -15.62
CA SER A 522 -11.98 -21.83 -16.72
C SER A 522 -13.21 -22.45 -17.39
N ARG A 523 -14.44 -21.99 -17.11
CA ARG A 523 -15.65 -22.55 -17.75
C ARG A 523 -15.76 -22.17 -19.23
N THR A 524 -15.31 -23.13 -20.06
CA THR A 524 -15.75 -23.44 -21.42
C THR A 524 -15.75 -22.31 -22.45
N GLY A 525 -14.62 -22.20 -23.16
CA GLY A 525 -14.67 -21.92 -24.60
C GLY A 525 -15.18 -23.16 -25.33
N ASP A 526 -16.47 -23.45 -25.26
CA ASP A 526 -17.10 -24.48 -26.11
C ASP A 526 -17.37 -23.88 -27.49
N THR A 527 -16.46 -24.12 -28.43
CA THR A 527 -16.58 -23.69 -29.82
C THR A 527 -17.51 -24.61 -30.60
N SER A 528 -18.77 -24.73 -30.15
CA SER A 528 -19.85 -25.39 -30.89
C SER A 528 -20.31 -24.53 -32.07
N TYR A 529 -19.43 -24.40 -33.07
CA TYR A 529 -19.75 -23.88 -34.40
C TYR A 529 -20.74 -24.83 -35.09
N ARG A 530 -22.04 -24.72 -34.75
CA ARG A 530 -23.10 -25.31 -35.55
C ARG A 530 -23.08 -24.64 -36.92
N LYS A 531 -22.66 -25.42 -37.92
CA LYS A 531 -23.13 -25.22 -39.29
C LYS A 531 -24.60 -25.64 -39.32
N ASP A 532 -25.45 -24.70 -39.70
CA ASP A 532 -26.66 -24.90 -40.51
C ASP A 532 -26.85 -23.60 -41.32
#